data_AF-A0A523SKW0-F1
#
_entry.id   AF-A0A523SKW0-F1
#
_cell.length_a   1.000
_cell.length_b   1.000
_cell.length_c   1.000
_cell.angle_alpha   90.00
_cell.angle_beta   90.00
_cell.angle_gamma   90.00
#
_symmetry.space_group_name_H-M   'P 1'
#
loop_
_entity.id
_entity.type
_entity.pdbx_description
1 polymer ?
#
loop_
_entity_poly.entity_id
_entity_poly.type
_entity_poly.pdbx_seq_one_letter_code
_entity_poly.pdbx_strand_id
1 'polypeptide(L)'
;MKKLTKRIRKFKTDVGARKPSKTSKDNLWILQLVDDPNITADLNYNANYLVAKASGVAWGKGLCVACKGAKFLCGKTRCSLIVRLKHYFRTMPLIQGTEVDGASPPSVFVGRFGYPYVYAGPLVPPVHEDTSLYDLPELWFGKSIDEIVGFRSMLVRGKHRVHVRRFEDAGKIMDRTRELALSEGSVDVELALKKRPQRRLILDDAVQPFGPSALVRALSVGTSRWDYQIEKAYGDTDLKAAEAVTTLHARGVLVTKIQRAFSVGSFGLKDNRRLVPTRWSITAVDSIVSKDMMKRIKTFPEINEYRVYESRYLDNQFEVLMIPGAWSYEAMEAWYPGTVWNPSKRYVVMFSDWEGFEGRTTYAKIGGCYYAARLAVGEL
;
A
#
# COMPACT_ATOMS: atom_id res chain seq x y z
N MET A 1 -51.77 -55.73 -35.79
CA MET A 1 -51.91 -54.30 -35.41
C MET A 1 -50.77 -53.91 -34.48
N LYS A 2 -50.18 -52.73 -34.73
CA LYS A 2 -49.35 -51.87 -33.86
C LYS A 2 -47.95 -52.34 -33.38
N LYS A 3 -46.96 -51.72 -34.03
CA LYS A 3 -45.61 -51.36 -33.57
C LYS A 3 -45.62 -50.74 -32.16
N LEU A 4 -44.54 -50.92 -31.40
CA LEU A 4 -43.76 -49.78 -30.87
C LEU A 4 -42.37 -50.23 -30.36
N THR A 5 -41.43 -49.31 -30.47
CA THR A 5 -40.00 -49.53 -30.75
C THR A 5 -39.11 -49.28 -29.53
N LYS A 6 -37.99 -50.02 -29.48
CA LYS A 6 -36.86 -49.92 -28.54
C LYS A 6 -36.34 -48.48 -28.36
N ARG A 7 -36.06 -48.10 -27.10
CA ARG A 7 -35.10 -47.02 -26.76
C ARG A 7 -33.97 -47.60 -25.90
N ILE A 8 -32.81 -47.80 -26.51
CA ILE A 8 -31.55 -48.14 -25.85
C ILE A 8 -30.83 -46.82 -25.54
N ARG A 9 -30.54 -46.55 -24.26
CA ARG A 9 -29.67 -45.46 -23.83
C ARG A 9 -28.21 -45.86 -24.06
N LYS A 10 -27.52 -45.20 -24.99
CA LYS A 10 -26.05 -45.22 -25.11
C LYS A 10 -25.49 -43.96 -24.45
N PHE A 11 -24.70 -44.13 -23.41
CA PHE A 11 -23.78 -43.11 -22.90
C PHE A 11 -22.60 -42.99 -23.89
N LYS A 12 -22.38 -41.80 -24.44
CA LYS A 12 -21.14 -41.39 -25.11
C LYS A 12 -20.56 -40.23 -24.32
N THR A 13 -19.38 -40.44 -23.74
CA THR A 13 -18.51 -39.38 -23.21
C THR A 13 -17.68 -38.82 -24.35
N ASP A 14 -18.11 -37.67 -24.89
CA ASP A 14 -17.29 -36.89 -25.83
C ASP A 14 -16.29 -36.02 -25.06
N VAL A 15 -15.02 -36.20 -25.41
CA VAL A 15 -13.88 -35.38 -25.00
C VAL A 15 -13.98 -34.03 -25.71
N GLY A 16 -14.51 -33.03 -25.02
CA GLY A 16 -14.61 -31.65 -25.51
C GLY A 16 -13.47 -30.77 -24.99
N ALA A 17 -12.53 -30.42 -25.88
CA ALA A 17 -11.50 -29.43 -25.65
C ALA A 17 -12.08 -28.09 -25.16
N ARG A 18 -11.68 -27.65 -23.95
CA ARG A 18 -12.04 -26.33 -23.42
C ARG A 18 -11.29 -25.23 -24.17
N LYS A 19 -12.01 -24.48 -25.02
CA LYS A 19 -11.56 -23.19 -25.55
C LYS A 19 -11.35 -22.19 -24.40
N PRO A 20 -10.33 -21.32 -24.43
CA PRO A 20 -10.10 -20.31 -23.41
C PRO A 20 -11.24 -19.28 -23.39
N SER A 21 -11.78 -18.99 -22.22
CA SER A 21 -12.90 -18.07 -22.04
C SER A 21 -12.49 -16.62 -22.35
N LYS A 22 -13.28 -15.97 -23.22
CA LYS A 22 -13.22 -14.53 -23.52
C LYS A 22 -13.43 -13.72 -22.23
N THR A 23 -12.36 -13.21 -21.64
CA THR A 23 -12.37 -12.26 -20.51
C THR A 23 -11.85 -10.89 -20.96
N SER A 24 -12.48 -10.30 -21.97
CA SER A 24 -12.05 -9.02 -22.55
C SER A 24 -13.07 -7.87 -22.43
N LYS A 25 -14.24 -8.08 -21.81
CA LYS A 25 -15.33 -7.08 -21.82
C LYS A 25 -15.47 -6.19 -20.58
N ASP A 26 -14.60 -6.31 -19.58
CA ASP A 26 -14.90 -5.74 -18.26
C ASP A 26 -14.59 -4.23 -18.05
N ASN A 27 -14.00 -3.50 -19.01
CA ASN A 27 -13.47 -2.14 -18.73
C ASN A 27 -13.70 -1.05 -19.80
N LEU A 28 -14.66 -1.22 -20.72
CA LEU A 28 -14.90 -0.28 -21.83
C LEU A 28 -15.18 1.18 -21.40
N TRP A 29 -15.77 1.40 -20.21
CA TRP A 29 -16.15 2.73 -19.75
C TRP A 29 -14.96 3.58 -19.26
N ILE A 30 -13.86 2.95 -18.81
CA ILE A 30 -12.64 3.68 -18.43
C ILE A 30 -11.94 4.17 -19.69
N LEU A 31 -11.94 3.37 -20.77
CA LEU A 31 -11.40 3.79 -22.06
C LEU A 31 -12.14 5.03 -22.60
N GLN A 32 -13.47 5.06 -22.49
CA GLN A 32 -14.29 6.23 -22.84
C GLN A 32 -14.02 7.49 -22.00
N LEU A 33 -13.35 7.34 -20.84
CA LEU A 33 -12.94 8.46 -19.99
C LEU A 33 -11.54 8.99 -20.31
N VAL A 34 -10.73 8.19 -20.99
CA VAL A 34 -9.42 8.60 -21.49
C VAL A 34 -9.57 9.49 -22.73
N ASP A 35 -10.75 9.53 -23.36
CA ASP A 35 -11.06 10.37 -24.53
C ASP A 35 -11.29 11.87 -24.21
N ASP A 36 -10.89 12.35 -23.03
CA ASP A 36 -10.82 13.79 -22.72
C ASP A 36 -9.74 14.44 -23.62
N PRO A 37 -10.04 15.51 -24.38
CA PRO A 37 -9.09 16.21 -25.24
C PRO A 37 -7.78 16.63 -24.54
N ASN A 38 -7.84 16.93 -23.23
CA ASN A 38 -6.67 17.30 -22.43
C ASN A 38 -5.82 16.08 -21.99
N ILE A 39 -6.38 14.87 -22.03
CA ILE A 39 -5.72 13.61 -21.68
C ILE A 39 -5.23 12.90 -22.95
N THR A 40 -5.97 13.03 -24.06
CA THR A 40 -5.65 12.42 -25.37
C THR A 40 -4.50 13.10 -26.10
N ALA A 41 -4.29 14.40 -25.92
CA ALA A 41 -3.18 15.12 -26.57
C ALA A 41 -1.80 14.54 -26.23
N ASP A 42 -1.65 13.93 -25.05
CA ASP A 42 -0.38 13.37 -24.55
C ASP A 42 -0.26 11.84 -24.72
N LEU A 43 -1.28 11.14 -25.24
CA LEU A 43 -1.39 9.68 -25.12
C LEU A 43 -1.48 8.95 -26.46
N ASN A 44 -0.34 8.49 -26.95
CA ASN A 44 -0.29 7.36 -27.89
C ASN A 44 -0.54 6.04 -27.12
N TYR A 45 -1.81 5.77 -26.75
CA TYR A 45 -2.19 4.61 -25.95
C TYR A 45 -2.97 3.56 -26.76
N ASN A 46 -2.71 2.28 -26.49
CA ASN A 46 -3.41 1.16 -27.11
C ASN A 46 -4.42 0.54 -26.11
N ALA A 47 -5.70 0.58 -26.48
CA ALA A 47 -6.85 0.13 -25.68
C ALA A 47 -6.77 -1.34 -25.22
N ASN A 48 -6.01 -2.20 -25.93
CA ASN A 48 -5.91 -3.63 -25.63
C ASN A 48 -5.03 -3.95 -24.40
N TYR A 49 -4.31 -2.97 -23.85
CA TYR A 49 -3.35 -3.20 -22.75
C TYR A 49 -3.77 -2.63 -21.40
N LEU A 50 -4.85 -1.85 -21.35
CA LEU A 50 -5.40 -1.29 -20.11
C LEU A 50 -6.41 -2.26 -19.51
N VAL A 51 -6.00 -2.96 -18.45
CA VAL A 51 -6.89 -3.81 -17.67
C VAL A 51 -7.10 -3.13 -16.33
N ALA A 52 -8.24 -2.48 -16.15
CA ALA A 52 -8.69 -2.13 -14.81
C ALA A 52 -9.21 -3.39 -14.13
N LYS A 53 -8.90 -3.57 -12.85
CA LYS A 53 -9.51 -4.64 -12.06
C LYS A 53 -9.99 -4.02 -10.77
N ALA A 54 -11.31 -3.93 -10.62
CA ALA A 54 -11.93 -3.67 -9.34
C ALA A 54 -11.69 -4.91 -8.46
N SER A 55 -10.82 -4.82 -7.46
CA SER A 55 -10.80 -5.82 -6.40
C SER A 55 -12.04 -5.61 -5.53
N GLY A 56 -12.66 -6.71 -5.11
CA GLY A 56 -14.01 -6.69 -4.57
C GLY A 56 -14.14 -5.87 -3.30
N VAL A 57 -14.82 -4.74 -3.42
CA VAL A 57 -15.83 -4.32 -2.44
C VAL A 57 -17.15 -4.31 -3.20
N ALA A 58 -18.08 -5.17 -2.78
CA ALA A 58 -19.32 -5.47 -3.49
C ALA A 58 -20.37 -4.33 -3.46
N TRP A 59 -20.02 -3.14 -2.98
CA TRP A 59 -20.99 -2.08 -2.67
C TRP A 59 -20.51 -0.76 -3.29
N GLY A 60 -21.09 -0.38 -4.44
CA GLY A 60 -20.73 0.87 -5.15
C GLY A 60 -20.61 0.77 -6.68
N LYS A 61 -20.73 -0.43 -7.27
CA LYS A 61 -20.59 -0.65 -8.72
C LYS A 61 -21.49 0.24 -9.60
N GLY A 62 -22.62 0.74 -9.09
CA GLY A 62 -23.51 1.60 -9.87
C GLY A 62 -23.08 3.07 -9.95
N LEU A 63 -22.64 3.66 -8.83
CA LEU A 63 -22.50 5.11 -8.74
C LEU A 63 -21.27 5.63 -9.48
N CYS A 64 -20.10 4.99 -9.33
CA CYS A 64 -18.88 5.41 -10.04
C CYS A 64 -18.99 5.14 -11.55
N VAL A 65 -19.65 4.03 -11.94
CA VAL A 65 -19.91 3.70 -13.35
C VAL A 65 -20.89 4.69 -13.99
N ALA A 66 -21.93 5.12 -13.25
CA ALA A 66 -22.86 6.15 -13.72
C ALA A 66 -22.24 7.56 -13.72
N CYS A 67 -21.38 7.84 -12.72
CA CYS A 67 -20.65 9.09 -12.56
C CYS A 67 -19.64 9.30 -13.67
N LYS A 68 -19.01 8.20 -14.14
CA LYS A 68 -17.91 8.20 -15.10
C LYS A 68 -16.87 9.27 -14.74
N GLY A 69 -16.52 9.44 -13.47
CA GLY A 69 -15.51 10.40 -13.01
C GLY A 69 -15.78 11.90 -13.25
N ALA A 70 -16.80 12.28 -14.04
CA ALA A 70 -17.05 13.66 -14.47
C ALA A 70 -18.31 14.28 -13.82
N LYS A 71 -19.23 13.46 -13.32
CA LYS A 71 -20.51 13.94 -12.75
C LYS A 71 -20.46 14.20 -11.24
N PHE A 72 -19.34 13.92 -10.60
CA PHE A 72 -19.11 14.11 -9.16
C PHE A 72 -20.26 13.60 -8.26
N LEU A 73 -20.91 12.49 -8.65
CA LEU A 73 -22.07 11.94 -7.94
C LEU A 73 -21.77 11.48 -6.50
N CYS A 74 -20.48 11.37 -6.16
CA CYS A 74 -19.98 11.06 -4.82
C CYS A 74 -19.76 12.32 -3.95
N GLY A 75 -20.15 13.51 -4.42
CA GLY A 75 -20.02 14.77 -3.70
C GLY A 75 -18.59 15.33 -3.63
N LYS A 76 -17.59 14.59 -4.11
CA LYS A 76 -16.20 15.08 -4.16
C LYS A 76 -16.01 16.12 -5.26
N THR A 77 -15.22 17.15 -5.00
CA THR A 77 -14.82 18.17 -5.98
C THR A 77 -13.91 17.60 -7.09
N ARG A 78 -13.19 16.51 -6.78
CA ARG A 78 -12.33 15.77 -7.73
C ARG A 78 -12.53 14.27 -7.62
N CYS A 79 -12.47 13.56 -8.74
CA CYS A 79 -12.56 12.10 -8.76
C CYS A 79 -11.17 11.47 -8.52
N SER A 80 -11.01 10.77 -7.39
CA SER A 80 -9.75 10.08 -7.04
C SER A 80 -9.29 9.07 -8.09
N LEU A 81 -10.24 8.43 -8.80
CA LEU A 81 -9.93 7.50 -9.89
C LEU A 81 -9.28 8.21 -11.07
N ILE A 82 -9.79 9.39 -11.44
CA ILE A 82 -9.25 10.20 -12.55
C ILE A 82 -7.88 10.76 -12.18
N VAL A 83 -7.69 11.23 -10.94
CA VAL A 83 -6.39 11.70 -10.45
C VAL A 83 -5.35 10.57 -10.58
N ARG A 84 -5.64 9.37 -10.05
CA ARG A 84 -4.76 8.20 -10.18
C ARG A 84 -4.47 7.87 -11.65
N LEU A 85 -5.49 7.86 -12.50
CA LEU A 85 -5.35 7.55 -13.91
C LEU A 85 -4.47 8.56 -14.64
N LYS A 86 -4.64 9.86 -14.37
CA LYS A 86 -3.84 10.95 -14.93
C LYS A 86 -2.36 10.80 -14.58
N HIS A 87 -2.03 10.59 -13.31
CA HIS A 87 -0.63 10.39 -12.89
C HIS A 87 -0.03 9.09 -13.44
N TYR A 88 -0.84 8.03 -13.53
CA TYR A 88 -0.42 6.78 -14.17
C TYR A 88 -0.05 7.00 -15.64
N PHE A 89 -0.89 7.73 -16.37
CA PHE A 89 -0.66 8.05 -17.78
C PHE A 89 0.52 8.98 -18.01
N ARG A 90 0.82 9.89 -17.09
CA ARG A 90 2.06 10.70 -17.13
C ARG A 90 3.32 9.87 -16.91
N THR A 91 3.24 8.84 -16.07
CA THR A 91 4.39 7.96 -15.78
C THR A 91 4.69 7.00 -16.94
N MET A 92 3.65 6.54 -17.65
CA MET A 92 3.79 5.49 -18.66
C MET A 92 4.74 5.81 -19.83
N PRO A 93 4.74 7.02 -20.43
CA PRO A 93 5.67 7.40 -21.49
C PRO A 93 7.14 7.36 -21.06
N LEU A 94 7.42 7.59 -19.78
CA LEU A 94 8.79 7.57 -19.22
C LEU A 94 9.37 6.15 -19.19
N ILE A 95 8.51 5.12 -19.24
CA ILE A 95 8.95 3.72 -19.17
C ILE A 95 9.05 3.15 -20.57
N GLN A 96 10.28 3.15 -21.11
CA GLN A 96 10.57 2.61 -22.42
C GLN A 96 11.02 1.14 -22.33
N GLY A 97 10.19 0.23 -22.83
CA GLY A 97 10.56 -1.18 -22.95
C GLY A 97 10.54 -1.96 -21.63
N THR A 98 11.63 -2.67 -21.34
CA THR A 98 11.78 -3.60 -20.21
C THR A 98 12.78 -3.12 -19.17
N GLU A 99 13.38 -1.95 -19.36
CA GLU A 99 14.40 -1.41 -18.47
C GLU A 99 13.83 -0.15 -17.84
N VAL A 100 14.07 -0.01 -16.54
CA VAL A 100 13.67 1.15 -15.74
C VAL A 100 14.91 1.54 -14.96
N ASP A 101 15.30 2.79 -15.08
CA ASP A 101 16.47 3.36 -14.46
C ASP A 101 16.08 4.67 -13.80
N GLY A 102 16.67 4.95 -12.63
CA GLY A 102 16.39 6.15 -11.86
C GLY A 102 16.74 6.06 -10.39
N ALA A 103 16.60 7.18 -9.70
CA ALA A 103 16.86 7.35 -8.28
C ALA A 103 15.65 6.86 -7.47
N SER A 104 15.78 5.73 -6.78
CA SER A 104 14.71 5.17 -5.92
C SER A 104 14.70 5.85 -4.54
N PRO A 105 13.51 6.14 -3.95
CA PRO A 105 13.34 6.76 -2.62
C PRO A 105 13.51 5.75 -1.47
N PRO A 106 14.68 5.10 -1.48
CA PRO A 106 14.95 3.74 -1.01
C PRO A 106 13.77 2.79 -0.86
N SER A 107 12.77 2.87 -1.73
CA SER A 107 11.46 2.27 -1.44
C SER A 107 11.37 0.82 -1.89
N VAL A 108 10.77 -0.01 -1.05
CA VAL A 108 10.55 -1.44 -1.29
C VAL A 108 9.13 -1.83 -0.90
N PHE A 109 8.64 -2.92 -1.48
CA PHE A 109 7.37 -3.50 -1.07
C PHE A 109 7.53 -4.98 -0.77
N VAL A 110 6.72 -5.46 0.16
CA VAL A 110 6.50 -6.88 0.43
C VAL A 110 5.00 -7.14 0.38
N GLY A 111 4.59 -7.98 -0.56
CA GLY A 111 3.19 -8.34 -0.79
C GLY A 111 2.64 -9.27 0.29
N ARG A 112 1.31 -9.25 0.48
CA ARG A 112 0.59 -10.14 1.41
C ARG A 112 -0.01 -11.38 0.75
N PHE A 113 -0.15 -11.37 -0.58
CA PHE A 113 -0.81 -12.44 -1.32
C PHE A 113 0.17 -13.56 -1.65
N GLY A 114 -0.28 -14.81 -1.49
CA GLY A 114 0.51 -16.01 -1.79
C GLY A 114 1.30 -16.57 -0.60
N TYR A 115 1.09 -16.06 0.62
CA TYR A 115 1.78 -16.50 1.82
C TYR A 115 1.82 -18.04 1.94
N PRO A 116 2.98 -18.67 2.17
CA PRO A 116 4.27 -18.06 2.57
C PRO A 116 5.17 -17.59 1.41
N TYR A 117 4.76 -17.74 0.15
CA TYR A 117 5.50 -17.22 -1.01
C TYR A 117 4.91 -15.90 -1.50
N VAL A 118 5.58 -14.81 -1.17
CA VAL A 118 5.11 -13.45 -1.48
C VAL A 118 5.94 -12.83 -2.59
N TYR A 119 5.41 -11.77 -3.20
CA TYR A 119 6.21 -10.91 -4.07
C TYR A 119 6.87 -9.83 -3.24
N ALA A 120 8.18 -9.66 -3.39
CA ALA A 120 8.96 -8.57 -2.82
C ALA A 120 9.84 -7.94 -3.91
N GLY A 121 10.24 -6.69 -3.71
CA GLY A 121 11.20 -6.03 -4.59
C GLY A 121 11.17 -4.51 -4.49
N PRO A 122 11.96 -3.83 -5.33
CA PRO A 122 12.12 -2.39 -5.27
C PRO A 122 10.96 -1.64 -5.92
N LEU A 123 10.82 -0.38 -5.53
CA LEU A 123 9.97 0.63 -6.13
C LEU A 123 10.87 1.70 -6.75
N VAL A 124 10.94 1.72 -8.09
CA VAL A 124 11.91 2.54 -8.84
C VAL A 124 11.15 3.53 -9.73
N PRO A 125 11.35 4.85 -9.57
CA PRO A 125 10.79 5.83 -10.48
C PRO A 125 11.72 6.04 -11.69
N PRO A 126 11.20 6.35 -12.89
CA PRO A 126 12.00 6.61 -14.08
C PRO A 126 12.50 8.07 -14.11
N VAL A 127 13.12 8.53 -13.02
CA VAL A 127 13.67 9.89 -12.84
C VAL A 127 14.97 9.84 -12.05
N HIS A 128 15.89 10.77 -12.29
CA HIS A 128 17.22 10.81 -11.64
C HIS A 128 17.38 11.91 -10.60
N GLU A 129 16.32 12.66 -10.31
CA GLU A 129 16.31 13.67 -9.26
C GLU A 129 16.26 13.03 -7.86
N ASP A 130 16.48 13.83 -6.81
CA ASP A 130 16.26 13.34 -5.45
C ASP A 130 14.79 13.01 -5.24
N THR A 131 14.50 11.72 -5.21
CA THR A 131 13.15 11.21 -5.01
C THR A 131 12.84 10.91 -3.56
N SER A 132 13.73 11.16 -2.59
CA SER A 132 13.57 10.73 -1.18
C SER A 132 12.19 11.05 -0.60
N LEU A 133 11.58 12.17 -1.02
CA LEU A 133 10.22 12.56 -0.65
C LEU A 133 9.12 11.57 -1.10
N TYR A 134 9.32 10.80 -2.16
CA TYR A 134 8.28 9.98 -2.82
C TYR A 134 7.79 8.79 -1.96
N ASP A 135 8.53 8.42 -0.91
CA ASP A 135 8.17 7.36 0.05
C ASP A 135 8.47 7.79 1.50
N LEU A 136 8.28 9.07 1.81
CA LEU A 136 8.46 9.62 3.16
C LEU A 136 7.21 10.39 3.65
N PRO A 137 6.15 9.67 4.08
CA PRO A 137 4.88 10.26 4.52
C PRO A 137 4.99 11.34 5.59
N GLU A 138 6.00 11.27 6.47
CA GLU A 138 6.26 12.26 7.51
C GLU A 138 6.50 13.66 6.94
N LEU A 139 6.97 13.77 5.69
CA LEU A 139 7.22 15.04 5.00
C LEU A 139 6.10 15.42 4.00
N TRP A 140 5.00 14.67 3.95
CA TRP A 140 3.90 14.97 3.03
C TRP A 140 2.90 15.99 3.57
N PHE A 141 2.92 16.30 4.87
CA PHE A 141 2.00 17.28 5.42
C PHE A 141 2.13 18.63 4.68
N GLY A 142 1.00 19.22 4.29
CA GLY A 142 0.95 20.42 3.44
C GLY A 142 1.03 20.17 1.93
N LYS A 143 1.31 18.94 1.48
CA LYS A 143 1.22 18.56 0.05
C LYS A 143 -0.21 18.30 -0.39
N SER A 144 -0.49 18.55 -1.65
CA SER A 144 -1.78 18.23 -2.28
C SER A 144 -1.95 16.74 -2.55
N ILE A 145 -3.20 16.29 -2.70
CA ILE A 145 -3.49 14.89 -3.07
C ILE A 145 -2.88 14.53 -4.43
N ASP A 146 -2.83 15.48 -5.38
CA ASP A 146 -2.24 15.28 -6.69
C ASP A 146 -0.72 15.04 -6.60
N GLU A 147 0.00 15.80 -5.76
CA GLU A 147 1.43 15.58 -5.51
C GLU A 147 1.69 14.17 -4.93
N ILE A 148 0.96 13.79 -3.88
CA ILE A 148 1.13 12.49 -3.22
C ILE A 148 0.80 11.34 -4.16
N VAL A 149 -0.32 11.44 -4.91
CA VAL A 149 -0.67 10.44 -5.92
C VAL A 149 0.38 10.40 -7.03
N GLY A 150 0.95 11.54 -7.41
CA GLY A 150 2.07 11.66 -8.34
C GLY A 150 3.28 10.87 -7.88
N PHE A 151 3.80 11.17 -6.68
CA PHE A 151 4.93 10.47 -6.07
C PHE A 151 4.77 8.96 -6.13
N ARG A 152 3.61 8.47 -5.68
CA ARG A 152 3.33 7.03 -5.58
C ARG A 152 3.07 6.35 -6.92
N SER A 153 2.48 7.06 -7.87
CA SER A 153 2.19 6.52 -9.21
C SER A 153 3.44 6.42 -10.08
N MET A 154 4.47 7.22 -9.80
CA MET A 154 5.76 7.17 -10.50
C MET A 154 6.59 5.92 -10.17
N LEU A 155 6.32 5.31 -9.01
CA LEU A 155 7.10 4.18 -8.51
C LEU A 155 6.76 2.86 -9.21
N VAL A 156 7.63 2.44 -10.12
CA VAL A 156 7.51 1.16 -10.83
C VAL A 156 7.90 0.01 -9.92
N ARG A 157 7.01 -0.98 -9.85
CA ARG A 157 7.13 -2.11 -8.94
C ARG A 157 7.80 -3.32 -9.61
N GLY A 158 9.02 -3.64 -9.15
CA GLY A 158 9.73 -4.87 -9.52
C GLY A 158 9.29 -6.05 -8.65
N LYS A 159 8.65 -7.09 -9.23
CA LYS A 159 8.16 -8.25 -8.48
C LYS A 159 9.12 -9.44 -8.56
N HIS A 160 9.66 -9.87 -7.43
CA HIS A 160 10.41 -11.12 -7.26
C HIS A 160 9.68 -12.03 -6.28
N ARG A 161 9.54 -13.33 -6.59
CA ARG A 161 8.79 -14.27 -5.74
C ARG A 161 9.74 -14.90 -4.72
N VAL A 162 9.47 -14.72 -3.44
CA VAL A 162 10.35 -15.12 -2.34
C VAL A 162 9.56 -15.81 -1.23
N HIS A 163 10.18 -16.78 -0.57
CA HIS A 163 9.62 -17.39 0.64
C HIS A 163 9.94 -16.54 1.87
N VAL A 164 8.94 -16.19 2.67
CA VAL A 164 9.10 -15.22 3.78
C VAL A 164 10.16 -15.59 4.83
N ARG A 165 10.41 -16.89 5.07
CA ARG A 165 11.45 -17.37 6.01
C ARG A 165 12.78 -17.75 5.36
N ARG A 166 12.80 -17.94 4.04
CA ARG A 166 13.98 -18.38 3.28
C ARG A 166 14.35 -17.32 2.27
N PHE A 167 14.35 -16.07 2.73
CA PHE A 167 14.56 -14.91 1.89
C PHE A 167 16.04 -14.61 1.68
N GLU A 168 16.90 -15.08 2.57
CA GLU A 168 18.36 -15.06 2.41
C GLU A 168 18.80 -15.94 1.23
N ASP A 169 18.12 -17.08 1.01
CA ASP A 169 18.38 -17.97 -0.14
C ASP A 169 17.81 -17.45 -1.47
N ALA A 170 17.11 -16.31 -1.47
CA ALA A 170 16.39 -15.81 -2.65
C ALA A 170 17.29 -15.14 -3.69
N GLY A 171 18.60 -15.14 -3.45
CA GLY A 171 19.66 -14.69 -4.33
C GLY A 171 19.78 -13.17 -4.43
N LYS A 172 20.66 -12.73 -5.34
CA LYS A 172 21.11 -11.34 -5.48
C LYS A 172 20.00 -10.30 -5.53
N ILE A 173 18.85 -10.59 -6.16
CA ILE A 173 17.74 -9.64 -6.26
C ILE A 173 17.22 -9.26 -4.87
N MET A 174 17.11 -10.23 -3.95
CA MET A 174 16.63 -9.98 -2.60
C MET A 174 17.69 -9.27 -1.76
N ASP A 175 18.96 -9.65 -1.89
CA ASP A 175 20.06 -8.96 -1.21
C ASP A 175 20.12 -7.47 -1.58
N ARG A 176 20.07 -7.16 -2.88
CA ARG A 176 20.01 -5.78 -3.39
C ARG A 176 18.73 -5.05 -2.95
N THR A 177 17.59 -5.74 -2.89
CA THR A 177 16.35 -5.15 -2.37
C THR A 177 16.49 -4.76 -0.89
N ARG A 178 17.17 -5.60 -0.08
CA ARG A 178 17.43 -5.29 1.33
C ARG A 178 18.41 -4.13 1.47
N GLU A 179 19.50 -4.11 0.70
CA GLU A 179 20.45 -2.98 0.66
C GLU A 179 19.72 -1.65 0.38
N LEU A 180 18.83 -1.64 -0.62
CA LEU A 180 18.00 -0.48 -0.93
C LEU A 180 17.10 -0.08 0.25
N ALA A 181 16.43 -1.03 0.89
CA ALA A 181 15.55 -0.76 2.04
C ALA A 181 16.26 -0.14 3.25
N LEU A 182 17.54 -0.47 3.44
CA LEU A 182 18.40 0.02 4.53
C LEU A 182 19.08 1.35 4.21
N SER A 183 18.97 1.82 2.98
CA SER A 183 19.62 3.05 2.52
C SER A 183 18.96 4.30 3.11
N GLU A 184 19.77 5.33 3.35
CA GLU A 184 19.35 6.55 4.04
C GLU A 184 18.53 7.51 3.15
N GLY A 185 18.96 7.70 1.91
CA GLY A 185 18.37 8.61 0.92
C GLY A 185 18.32 8.00 -0.47
N SER A 186 17.96 8.79 -1.48
CA SER A 186 17.75 8.31 -2.85
C SER A 186 18.97 7.56 -3.42
N VAL A 187 18.74 6.41 -4.06
CA VAL A 187 19.81 5.55 -4.60
C VAL A 187 19.54 5.28 -6.08
N ASP A 188 20.57 5.37 -6.92
CA ASP A 188 20.48 4.97 -8.33
C ASP A 188 20.20 3.47 -8.46
N VAL A 189 19.17 3.12 -9.22
CA VAL A 189 18.73 1.74 -9.39
C VAL A 189 18.43 1.44 -10.85
N GLU A 190 19.10 0.44 -11.39
CA GLU A 190 18.78 -0.14 -12.70
C GLU A 190 17.96 -1.41 -12.52
N LEU A 191 16.75 -1.40 -13.06
CA LEU A 191 15.78 -2.50 -12.97
C LEU A 191 15.48 -3.07 -14.35
N ALA A 192 15.99 -4.27 -14.62
CA ALA A 192 15.63 -5.03 -15.80
C ALA A 192 14.43 -5.94 -15.52
N LEU A 193 13.37 -5.80 -16.31
CA LEU A 193 12.11 -6.52 -16.18
C LEU A 193 12.00 -7.64 -17.23
N LYS A 194 11.31 -8.74 -16.89
CA LYS A 194 11.07 -9.85 -17.84
C LYS A 194 10.14 -9.49 -18.98
N LYS A 195 9.24 -8.53 -18.74
CA LYS A 195 8.23 -8.03 -19.68
C LYS A 195 7.99 -6.56 -19.38
N ARG A 196 7.50 -5.83 -20.38
CA ARG A 196 7.06 -4.45 -20.17
C ARG A 196 6.10 -4.40 -18.99
N PRO A 197 6.28 -3.48 -18.03
CA PRO A 197 5.44 -3.42 -16.84
C PRO A 197 3.99 -3.27 -17.23
N GLN A 198 3.15 -4.13 -16.64
CA GLN A 198 1.76 -4.22 -17.03
C GLN A 198 1.03 -2.94 -16.64
N ARG A 199 0.26 -2.41 -17.60
CA ARG A 199 -0.56 -1.21 -17.47
C ARG A 199 -1.84 -1.50 -16.68
N ARG A 200 -1.70 -2.04 -15.48
CA ARG A 200 -2.81 -2.49 -14.65
C ARG A 200 -3.08 -1.49 -13.55
N LEU A 201 -4.10 -0.67 -13.78
CA LEU A 201 -4.65 0.18 -12.74
C LEU A 201 -5.45 -0.69 -11.76
N ILE A 202 -4.97 -0.80 -10.53
CA ILE A 202 -5.74 -1.41 -9.45
C ILE A 202 -6.54 -0.30 -8.78
N LEU A 203 -7.85 -0.38 -8.97
CA LEU A 203 -8.81 0.46 -8.29
C LEU A 203 -9.23 -0.28 -7.03
N ASP A 204 -8.33 -0.22 -6.05
CA ASP A 204 -8.53 -0.69 -4.70
C ASP A 204 -8.23 0.48 -3.78
N ASP A 205 -9.14 0.71 -2.86
CA ASP A 205 -9.05 1.81 -1.94
C ASP A 205 -8.34 1.37 -0.64
N ALA A 206 -8.11 0.06 -0.43
CA ALA A 206 -7.28 -0.49 0.63
C ALA A 206 -5.80 -0.62 0.24
N VAL A 207 -5.42 -0.11 -0.94
CA VAL A 207 -4.05 -0.13 -1.46
C VAL A 207 -3.64 1.29 -1.81
N GLN A 208 -2.46 1.69 -1.36
CA GLN A 208 -1.85 2.95 -1.79
C GLN A 208 -1.78 3.00 -3.32
N PRO A 209 -1.89 4.18 -3.96
CA PRO A 209 -1.55 4.30 -5.36
C PRO A 209 -0.15 3.71 -5.60
N PHE A 210 0.03 3.01 -6.71
CA PHE A 210 1.35 2.49 -7.08
C PHE A 210 1.47 2.47 -8.60
N GLY A 211 2.71 2.59 -9.07
CA GLY A 211 3.00 2.61 -10.49
C GLY A 211 2.85 1.24 -11.18
N PRO A 212 3.21 1.18 -12.47
CA PRO A 212 3.21 -0.06 -13.24
C PRO A 212 4.03 -1.17 -12.57
N SER A 213 3.75 -2.45 -12.89
CA SER A 213 4.48 -3.57 -12.27
C SER A 213 4.82 -4.69 -13.24
N ALA A 214 6.00 -5.29 -13.07
CA ALA A 214 6.43 -6.47 -13.82
C ALA A 214 7.32 -7.39 -12.96
N LEU A 215 7.62 -8.58 -13.47
CA LEU A 215 8.56 -9.49 -12.83
C LEU A 215 9.99 -9.03 -13.08
N VAL A 216 10.84 -9.08 -12.05
CA VAL A 216 12.26 -8.71 -12.15
C VAL A 216 13.03 -9.80 -12.90
N ARG A 217 13.94 -9.38 -13.79
CA ARG A 217 14.96 -10.19 -14.43
C ARG A 217 16.31 -9.98 -13.76
N ALA A 218 16.72 -8.72 -13.59
CA ALA A 218 17.94 -8.32 -12.91
C ALA A 218 17.72 -6.98 -12.19
N LEU A 219 18.51 -6.75 -11.14
CA LEU A 219 18.49 -5.55 -10.32
C LEU A 219 19.93 -5.15 -10.01
N SER A 220 20.29 -3.93 -10.38
CA SER A 220 21.53 -3.27 -9.96
C SER A 220 21.15 -2.12 -9.04
N VAL A 221 21.88 -1.99 -7.94
CA VAL A 221 21.70 -0.88 -6.99
C VAL A 221 23.07 -0.21 -6.89
N GLY A 222 23.09 1.10 -7.10
CA GLY A 222 24.28 1.93 -6.97
C GLY A 222 24.82 1.94 -5.54
N THR A 223 25.89 2.69 -5.32
CA THR A 223 26.48 2.80 -3.98
C THR A 223 25.51 3.57 -3.08
N SER A 224 25.08 2.94 -1.99
CA SER A 224 24.20 3.58 -1.01
C SER A 224 24.86 3.65 0.36
N ARG A 225 24.56 4.72 1.10
CA ARG A 225 24.90 4.82 2.52
C ARG A 225 23.74 4.28 3.33
N TRP A 226 24.05 3.40 4.27
CA TRP A 226 23.07 2.88 5.21
C TRP A 226 22.96 3.85 6.38
N ASP A 227 21.76 3.92 6.95
CA ASP A 227 21.59 4.58 8.24
C ASP A 227 22.35 3.78 9.30
N TYR A 228 23.37 4.38 9.92
CA TYR A 228 24.25 3.73 10.89
C TYR A 228 23.46 3.07 12.04
N GLN A 229 22.35 3.68 12.47
CA GLN A 229 21.56 3.14 13.56
C GLN A 229 20.83 1.88 13.11
N ILE A 230 20.26 1.89 11.91
CA ILE A 230 19.58 0.74 11.31
C ILE A 230 20.58 -0.38 11.00
N GLU A 231 21.76 -0.04 10.45
CA GLU A 231 22.84 -0.98 10.20
C GLU A 231 23.26 -1.70 11.48
N LYS A 232 23.46 -0.95 12.57
CA LYS A 232 23.79 -1.51 13.88
C LYS A 232 22.70 -2.47 14.39
N ALA A 233 21.43 -2.08 14.28
CA ALA A 233 20.31 -2.93 14.68
C ALA A 233 20.15 -4.16 13.78
N TYR A 234 20.51 -4.07 12.50
CA TYR A 234 20.52 -5.19 11.56
C TYR A 234 21.66 -6.18 11.85
N GLY A 235 22.86 -5.66 12.18
CA GLY A 235 24.02 -6.47 12.51
C GLY A 235 23.88 -7.24 13.82
N ASP A 236 23.04 -6.75 14.75
CA ASP A 236 22.75 -7.44 16.00
C ASP A 236 21.75 -8.58 15.78
N THR A 237 22.27 -9.81 15.78
CA THR A 237 21.50 -11.03 15.54
C THR A 237 20.75 -11.55 16.76
N ASP A 238 21.01 -11.00 17.94
CA ASP A 238 20.45 -11.40 19.23
C ASP A 238 19.46 -10.36 19.79
N LEU A 239 19.38 -9.19 19.16
CA LEU A 239 18.41 -8.15 19.48
C LEU A 239 16.99 -8.54 19.03
N LYS A 240 16.03 -8.42 19.95
CA LYS A 240 14.61 -8.65 19.63
C LYS A 240 14.08 -7.53 18.72
N ALA A 241 13.19 -7.88 17.81
CA ALA A 241 12.66 -6.92 16.84
C ALA A 241 11.92 -5.75 17.51
N ALA A 242 11.22 -6.01 18.62
CA ALA A 242 10.54 -4.95 19.37
C ALA A 242 11.53 -3.96 20.01
N GLU A 243 12.62 -4.46 20.58
CA GLU A 243 13.67 -3.64 21.20
C GLU A 243 14.44 -2.83 20.15
N ALA A 244 14.70 -3.42 18.97
CA ALA A 244 15.29 -2.70 17.84
C ALA A 244 14.39 -1.53 17.41
N VAL A 245 13.09 -1.78 17.22
CA VAL A 245 12.11 -0.76 16.80
C VAL A 245 12.02 0.38 17.82
N THR A 246 11.87 0.08 19.12
CA THR A 246 11.76 1.13 20.14
C THR A 246 13.06 1.91 20.31
N THR A 247 14.23 1.25 20.21
CA THR A 247 15.54 1.91 20.31
C THR A 247 15.78 2.86 19.13
N LEU A 248 15.45 2.44 17.91
CA LEU A 248 15.59 3.28 16.71
C LEU A 248 14.66 4.49 16.78
N HIS A 249 13.41 4.28 17.19
CA HIS A 249 12.45 5.36 17.37
C HIS A 249 12.92 6.37 18.43
N ALA A 250 13.37 5.88 19.60
CA ALA A 250 13.85 6.74 20.68
C ALA A 250 15.09 7.56 20.29
N ARG A 251 15.86 7.13 19.28
CA ARG A 251 17.01 7.85 18.72
C ARG A 251 16.66 8.75 17.54
N GLY A 252 15.38 8.94 17.24
CA GLY A 252 14.89 9.86 16.22
C GLY A 252 14.90 9.32 14.79
N VAL A 253 15.06 8.00 14.59
CA VAL A 253 14.89 7.41 13.26
C VAL A 253 13.42 7.47 12.87
N LEU A 254 13.13 8.03 11.70
CA LEU A 254 11.77 8.16 11.17
C LEU A 254 11.06 6.80 11.09
N VAL A 255 9.80 6.78 11.51
CA VAL A 255 8.97 5.56 11.60
C VAL A 255 8.90 4.84 10.26
N THR A 256 8.79 5.57 9.14
CA THR A 256 8.78 4.99 7.78
C THR A 256 10.06 4.23 7.47
N LYS A 257 11.24 4.73 7.87
CA LYS A 257 12.52 4.01 7.69
C LYS A 257 12.54 2.72 8.51
N ILE A 258 12.03 2.75 9.75
CA ILE A 258 11.91 1.58 10.61
C ILE A 258 10.94 0.55 10.00
N GLN A 259 9.75 0.97 9.57
CA GLN A 259 8.75 0.12 8.91
C GLN A 259 9.30 -0.56 7.66
N ARG A 260 10.08 0.17 6.86
CA ARG A 260 10.73 -0.32 5.66
C ARG A 260 11.76 -1.42 5.98
N ALA A 261 12.70 -1.14 6.88
CA ALA A 261 13.69 -2.12 7.34
C ALA A 261 13.03 -3.34 8.01
N PHE A 262 11.99 -3.13 8.81
CA PHE A 262 11.21 -4.20 9.43
C PHE A 262 10.55 -5.12 8.39
N SER A 263 10.04 -4.55 7.27
CA SER A 263 9.38 -5.33 6.22
C SER A 263 10.30 -6.31 5.49
N VAL A 264 11.57 -5.96 5.32
CA VAL A 264 12.58 -6.82 4.68
C VAL A 264 13.27 -7.77 5.67
N GLY A 265 12.74 -7.89 6.89
CA GLY A 265 13.24 -8.83 7.88
C GLY A 265 14.57 -8.42 8.51
N SER A 266 14.89 -7.13 8.57
CA SER A 266 16.18 -6.65 9.09
C SER A 266 16.31 -6.75 10.61
N PHE A 267 15.20 -6.86 11.36
CA PHE A 267 15.23 -6.83 12.82
C PHE A 267 14.76 -8.15 13.44
N GLY A 268 15.29 -8.45 14.63
CA GLY A 268 14.94 -9.63 15.41
C GLY A 268 16.03 -10.69 15.43
N LEU A 269 15.79 -11.70 16.26
CA LEU A 269 16.65 -12.88 16.38
C LEU A 269 16.86 -13.52 15.00
N LYS A 270 18.10 -13.83 14.65
CA LYS A 270 18.49 -14.33 13.32
C LYS A 270 17.56 -15.43 12.80
N ASP A 271 17.34 -16.47 13.61
CA ASP A 271 16.53 -17.64 13.23
C ASP A 271 15.03 -17.34 13.07
N ASN A 272 14.57 -16.20 13.61
CA ASN A 272 13.18 -15.76 13.56
C ASN A 272 12.93 -14.63 12.56
N ARG A 273 13.99 -14.10 11.91
CA ARG A 273 13.84 -13.07 10.88
C ARG A 273 13.01 -13.59 9.73
N ARG A 274 12.13 -12.74 9.22
CA ARG A 274 11.24 -13.05 8.10
C ARG A 274 10.83 -11.79 7.37
N LEU A 275 10.52 -11.92 6.09
CA LEU A 275 9.81 -10.88 5.36
C LEU A 275 8.41 -10.70 5.95
N VAL A 276 8.06 -9.44 6.22
CA VAL A 276 6.74 -9.05 6.72
C VAL A 276 6.09 -8.19 5.64
N PRO A 277 4.88 -8.54 5.16
CA PRO A 277 4.15 -7.72 4.22
C PRO A 277 4.07 -6.26 4.68
N THR A 278 4.32 -5.31 3.78
CA THR A 278 4.47 -3.88 4.13
C THR A 278 3.31 -3.36 4.98
N ARG A 279 2.07 -3.74 4.67
CA ARG A 279 0.89 -3.37 5.46
C ARG A 279 0.95 -3.87 6.91
N TRP A 280 1.45 -5.08 7.12
CA TRP A 280 1.60 -5.65 8.46
C TRP A 280 2.79 -5.03 9.18
N SER A 281 3.86 -4.67 8.46
CA SER A 281 5.02 -3.98 9.03
C SER A 281 4.66 -2.60 9.58
N ILE A 282 3.88 -1.82 8.81
CA ILE A 282 3.34 -0.53 9.26
C ILE A 282 2.62 -0.71 10.60
N THR A 283 1.60 -1.56 10.63
CA THR A 283 0.82 -1.79 11.85
C THR A 283 1.62 -2.39 13.00
N ALA A 284 2.59 -3.27 12.72
CA ALA A 284 3.44 -3.87 13.75
C ALA A 284 4.34 -2.83 14.41
N VAL A 285 5.01 -1.99 13.61
CA VAL A 285 5.88 -0.93 14.12
C VAL A 285 5.07 0.10 14.90
N ASP A 286 3.95 0.59 14.34
CA ASP A 286 3.09 1.55 15.03
C ASP A 286 2.59 1.01 16.38
N SER A 287 2.22 -0.28 16.42
CA SER A 287 1.78 -0.94 17.64
C SER A 287 2.90 -1.10 18.67
N ILE A 288 4.12 -1.47 18.23
CA ILE A 288 5.28 -1.62 19.13
C ILE A 288 5.66 -0.28 19.73
N VAL A 289 5.81 0.76 18.91
CA VAL A 289 6.22 2.09 19.35
C VAL A 289 5.17 2.69 20.29
N SER A 290 3.88 2.68 19.88
CA SER A 290 2.82 3.21 20.74
C SER A 290 2.67 2.46 22.06
N LYS A 291 2.87 1.13 22.10
CA LYS A 291 2.88 0.37 23.36
C LYS A 291 4.02 0.77 24.29
N ASP A 292 5.19 1.08 23.73
CA ASP A 292 6.33 1.55 24.51
C ASP A 292 6.07 2.94 25.10
N MET A 293 5.54 3.86 24.30
CA MET A 293 5.15 5.19 24.73
C MET A 293 4.05 5.15 25.80
N MET A 294 3.04 4.29 25.64
CA MET A 294 1.98 4.08 26.65
C MET A 294 2.55 3.75 28.03
N LYS A 295 3.62 2.96 28.13
CA LYS A 295 4.24 2.66 29.43
C LYS A 295 4.75 3.92 30.12
N ARG A 296 5.30 4.86 29.34
CA ARG A 296 5.79 6.15 29.85
C ARG A 296 4.62 7.08 30.17
N ILE A 297 3.61 7.17 29.30
CA ILE A 297 2.44 8.05 29.50
C ILE A 297 1.72 7.72 30.80
N LYS A 298 1.57 6.43 31.13
CA LYS A 298 0.96 5.98 32.40
C LYS A 298 1.70 6.44 33.66
N THR A 299 2.93 6.93 33.55
CA THR A 299 3.70 7.47 34.68
C THR A 299 3.57 8.97 34.85
N PHE A 300 2.99 9.67 33.86
CA PHE A 300 2.76 11.10 33.95
C PHE A 300 1.52 11.43 34.78
N PRO A 301 1.48 12.62 35.41
CA PRO A 301 0.27 13.13 36.05
C PRO A 301 -0.90 13.23 35.06
N GLU A 302 -2.11 12.99 35.55
CA GLU A 302 -3.32 13.19 34.75
C GLU A 302 -3.48 14.67 34.38
N ILE A 303 -4.01 14.92 33.18
CA ILE A 303 -4.43 16.27 32.79
C ILE A 303 -5.62 16.69 33.64
N ASN A 304 -5.72 17.98 33.96
CA ASN A 304 -6.77 18.56 34.80
C ASN A 304 -7.90 19.23 33.98
N GLU A 305 -7.83 19.17 32.66
CA GLU A 305 -8.75 19.85 31.74
C GLU A 305 -9.06 19.00 30.51
N TYR A 306 -10.20 19.29 29.88
CA TYR A 306 -10.50 18.74 28.56
C TYR A 306 -9.73 19.51 27.50
N ARG A 307 -9.06 18.78 26.60
CA ARG A 307 -8.36 19.38 25.45
C ARG A 307 -8.96 18.85 24.16
N VAL A 308 -9.17 19.74 23.20
CA VAL A 308 -9.67 19.40 21.87
C VAL A 308 -8.70 19.92 20.84
N TYR A 309 -8.25 19.04 19.96
CA TYR A 309 -7.40 19.38 18.82
C TYR A 309 -8.12 19.00 17.53
N GLU A 310 -8.18 19.94 16.61
CA GLU A 310 -8.75 19.74 15.28
C GLU A 310 -7.66 19.85 14.22
N SER A 311 -7.71 18.98 13.22
CA SER A 311 -6.91 19.09 12.00
C SER A 311 -7.71 18.69 10.78
N ARG A 312 -7.57 19.45 9.69
CA ARG A 312 -8.20 19.13 8.40
C ARG A 312 -7.14 18.97 7.33
N TYR A 313 -7.08 17.79 6.73
CA TYR A 313 -6.08 17.48 5.71
C TYR A 313 -6.59 16.45 4.69
N LEU A 314 -6.38 16.73 3.40
CA LEU A 314 -6.78 15.88 2.27
C LEU A 314 -8.25 15.41 2.33
N ASP A 315 -9.17 16.35 2.61
CA ASP A 315 -10.60 16.12 2.81
C ASP A 315 -10.96 15.22 4.01
N ASN A 316 -10.01 14.94 4.91
CA ASN A 316 -10.25 14.28 6.18
C ASN A 316 -10.26 15.32 7.31
N GLN A 317 -11.13 15.11 8.27
CA GLN A 317 -11.19 15.88 9.51
C GLN A 317 -10.81 14.94 10.65
N PHE A 318 -9.80 15.34 11.43
CA PHE A 318 -9.32 14.63 12.60
C PHE A 318 -9.64 15.48 13.82
N GLU A 319 -10.29 14.85 14.79
CA GLU A 319 -10.61 15.45 16.08
C GLU A 319 -9.97 14.56 17.16
N VAL A 320 -9.16 15.17 18.03
CA VAL A 320 -8.56 14.49 19.18
C VAL A 320 -9.09 15.13 20.44
N LEU A 321 -9.88 14.38 21.20
CA LEU A 321 -10.40 14.77 22.50
C LEU A 321 -9.57 14.08 23.59
N MET A 322 -8.90 14.87 24.43
CA MET A 322 -8.24 14.38 25.64
C MET A 322 -9.12 14.65 26.85
N ILE A 323 -9.34 13.62 27.66
CA ILE A 323 -10.22 13.64 28.83
C ILE A 323 -9.37 13.35 30.08
N PRO A 324 -9.53 14.14 31.17
CA PRO A 324 -8.91 13.83 32.46
C PRO A 324 -9.20 12.41 32.95
N GLY A 325 -8.16 11.68 33.33
CA GLY A 325 -8.26 10.35 33.90
C GLY A 325 -7.11 9.41 33.50
N ALA A 326 -7.20 8.18 33.97
CA ALA A 326 -6.26 7.12 33.62
C ALA A 326 -6.25 6.86 32.11
N TRP A 327 -5.07 6.49 31.57
CA TRP A 327 -4.90 6.21 30.15
C TRP A 327 -5.97 5.23 29.63
N SER A 328 -6.71 5.68 28.64
CA SER A 328 -7.58 4.89 27.79
C SER A 328 -7.59 5.53 26.42
N TYR A 329 -7.88 4.74 25.38
CA TYR A 329 -7.83 5.22 24.02
C TYR A 329 -8.95 4.61 23.19
N GLU A 330 -9.75 5.47 22.56
CA GLU A 330 -10.76 5.09 21.59
C GLU A 330 -10.48 5.80 20.27
N ALA A 331 -10.61 5.07 19.18
CA ALA A 331 -10.59 5.66 17.84
C ALA A 331 -11.90 5.34 17.13
N MET A 332 -12.43 6.36 16.47
CA MET A 332 -13.65 6.28 15.69
C MET A 332 -13.38 6.75 14.27
N GLU A 333 -13.82 5.99 13.28
CA GLU A 333 -13.86 6.43 11.88
C GLU A 333 -15.30 6.62 11.45
N ALA A 334 -15.61 7.84 11.00
CA ALA A 334 -16.91 8.21 10.48
C ALA A 334 -16.84 8.40 8.95
N TRP A 335 -17.60 7.60 8.22
CA TRP A 335 -17.71 7.68 6.77
C TRP A 335 -19.01 8.38 6.40
N TYR A 336 -18.90 9.59 5.86
CA TYR A 336 -20.06 10.41 5.49
C TYR A 336 -20.84 9.81 4.31
N PRO A 337 -22.18 10.02 4.26
CA PRO A 337 -23.03 9.59 3.16
C PRO A 337 -22.52 10.05 1.79
N GLY A 338 -22.72 9.23 0.77
CA GLY A 338 -22.33 9.54 -0.61
C GLY A 338 -20.84 9.36 -0.92
N THR A 339 -20.02 8.96 0.06
CA THR A 339 -18.63 8.55 -0.19
C THR A 339 -18.57 7.16 -0.82
N VAL A 340 -17.41 6.81 -1.40
CA VAL A 340 -17.17 5.46 -1.94
C VAL A 340 -17.37 4.37 -0.86
N TRP A 341 -17.13 4.76 0.39
CA TRP A 341 -17.10 3.90 1.57
C TRP A 341 -18.42 3.83 2.32
N ASN A 342 -19.24 4.88 2.18
CA ASN A 342 -20.61 4.90 2.61
C ASN A 342 -21.51 5.37 1.45
N PRO A 343 -21.88 4.45 0.54
CA PRO A 343 -22.76 4.76 -0.58
C PRO A 343 -24.19 5.09 -0.16
N SER A 344 -24.55 4.82 1.10
CA SER A 344 -25.84 5.26 1.66
C SER A 344 -25.90 6.78 1.59
N LYS A 345 -27.08 7.31 1.28
CA LYS A 345 -27.32 8.77 1.30
C LYS A 345 -27.98 9.25 2.60
N ARG A 346 -28.20 8.35 3.56
CA ARG A 346 -29.12 8.61 4.68
C ARG A 346 -28.48 8.68 6.06
N TYR A 347 -27.37 7.98 6.29
CA TYR A 347 -26.76 7.88 7.61
C TYR A 347 -25.25 7.79 7.50
N VAL A 348 -24.54 8.37 8.47
CA VAL A 348 -23.08 8.23 8.62
C VAL A 348 -22.79 6.81 9.11
N VAL A 349 -21.81 6.13 8.50
CA VAL A 349 -21.34 4.83 8.98
C VAL A 349 -20.17 5.08 9.92
N MET A 350 -20.30 4.66 11.17
CA MET A 350 -19.26 4.79 12.17
C MET A 350 -18.74 3.41 12.57
N PHE A 351 -17.43 3.28 12.65
CA PHE A 351 -16.77 2.16 13.30
C PHE A 351 -15.86 2.69 14.40
N SER A 352 -15.90 2.07 15.57
CA SER A 352 -14.97 2.40 16.64
C SER A 352 -14.33 1.14 17.21
N ASP A 353 -13.19 1.36 17.85
CA ASP A 353 -12.59 0.40 18.74
C ASP A 353 -11.86 1.13 19.86
N TRP A 354 -11.71 0.49 21.02
CA TRP A 354 -11.19 1.13 22.21
C TRP A 354 -10.29 0.22 23.05
N GLU A 355 -9.52 0.82 23.95
CA GLU A 355 -8.73 0.10 24.93
C GLU A 355 -8.67 0.84 26.25
N GLY A 356 -8.74 0.08 27.34
CA GLY A 356 -8.56 0.62 28.69
C GLY A 356 -7.09 0.71 29.07
N PHE A 357 -6.85 0.90 30.38
CA PHE A 357 -5.50 1.04 30.93
C PHE A 357 -4.57 -0.11 30.55
N GLU A 358 -5.02 -1.37 30.63
CA GLU A 358 -4.20 -2.54 30.27
C GLU A 358 -3.90 -2.67 28.77
N GLY A 359 -4.58 -1.88 27.93
CA GLY A 359 -4.47 -1.94 26.48
C GLY A 359 -5.12 -3.20 25.88
N ARG A 360 -4.88 -3.43 24.59
CA ARG A 360 -5.47 -4.57 23.84
C ARG A 360 -4.57 -5.78 23.72
N THR A 361 -5.21 -6.94 23.78
CA THR A 361 -4.64 -8.25 23.43
C THR A 361 -5.02 -8.71 22.02
N THR A 362 -6.10 -8.17 21.44
CA THR A 362 -6.61 -8.54 20.12
C THR A 362 -6.47 -7.41 19.10
N TYR A 363 -6.43 -7.77 17.83
CA TYR A 363 -6.31 -6.81 16.74
C TYR A 363 -7.54 -5.88 16.64
N ALA A 364 -7.32 -4.59 16.45
CA ALA A 364 -8.38 -3.60 16.29
C ALA A 364 -9.25 -3.85 15.05
N LYS A 365 -10.57 -3.80 15.23
CA LYS A 365 -11.58 -4.02 14.19
C LYS A 365 -11.51 -2.98 13.08
N ILE A 366 -11.24 -1.72 13.43
CA ILE A 366 -11.08 -0.62 12.47
C ILE A 366 -9.77 -0.77 11.65
N GLY A 367 -8.82 -1.57 12.14
CA GLY A 367 -7.62 -1.96 11.40
C GLY A 367 -6.37 -1.18 11.80
N GLY A 368 -5.47 -0.99 10.83
CA GLY A 368 -4.14 -0.42 11.07
C GLY A 368 -4.16 1.05 11.50
N CYS A 369 -5.16 1.81 11.04
CA CYS A 369 -5.41 3.21 11.41
C CYS A 369 -5.51 3.41 12.92
N TYR A 370 -6.07 2.43 13.65
CA TYR A 370 -6.15 2.45 15.12
C TYR A 370 -4.77 2.69 15.75
N TYR A 371 -3.76 1.94 15.30
CA TYR A 371 -2.42 1.96 15.85
C TYR A 371 -1.62 3.16 15.37
N ALA A 372 -1.83 3.60 14.12
CA ALA A 372 -1.22 4.81 13.59
C ALA A 372 -1.70 6.05 14.35
N ALA A 373 -3.01 6.17 14.59
CA ALA A 373 -3.57 7.26 15.38
C ALA A 373 -3.14 7.18 16.86
N ARG A 374 -3.04 5.97 17.43
CA ARG A 374 -2.56 5.78 18.81
C ARG A 374 -1.11 6.23 18.97
N LEU A 375 -0.26 5.93 17.97
CA LEU A 375 1.11 6.40 17.93
C LEU A 375 1.16 7.94 17.95
N ALA A 376 0.44 8.59 17.04
CA ALA A 376 0.39 10.05 16.95
C ALA A 376 -0.13 10.71 18.24
N VAL A 377 -1.19 10.16 18.86
CA VAL A 377 -1.70 10.67 20.15
C VAL A 377 -0.69 10.47 21.28
N GLY A 378 0.12 9.42 21.23
CA GLY A 378 1.16 9.19 22.23
C GLY A 378 2.34 10.15 22.15
N GLU A 379 2.49 10.89 21.04
CA GLU A 379 3.55 11.89 20.85
C GLU A 379 3.20 13.27 21.44
N LEU A 380 1.92 13.50 21.77
CA LEU A 380 1.41 14.71 22.44
C LEU A 380 1.70 14.66 23.94
#